data_AF-A0A392R6F7-F1
#
_entry.id   AF-A0A392R6F7-F1
#
_cell.length_a   1.000
_cell.length_b   1.000
_cell.length_c   1.000
_cell.angle_alpha   90.00
_cell.angle_beta   90.00
_cell.angle_gamma   90.00
#
_symmetry.space_group_name_H-M   'P 1'
#
loop_
_entity.id
_entity.type
_entity.pdbx_description
1 polymer ?
#
loop_
_entity_poly.entity_id
_entity_poly.type
_entity_poly.pdbx_seq_one_letter_code
_entity_poly.pdbx_strand_id
1 'polypeptide(L)'
;MPRYHVLSEFFSWFNVAGMEAVGIVTAVGSGPTGTQVGDLVGYVGQPMGSYAEEQILPSNRVVPIPSSIEPAVAASILLKGMTAQFLLRSCFK
;
A
#
# COMPACT_ATOMS: atom_id res chain seq x y z
N MET A 1 -23.90 8.50 32.17
CA MET A 1 -22.52 7.99 32.03
C MET A 1 -21.82 8.76 30.91
N PRO A 2 -20.62 9.32 31.11
CA PRO A 2 -19.95 10.10 30.06
C PRO A 2 -19.34 9.16 29.01
N ARG A 3 -19.51 9.49 27.72
CA ARG A 3 -18.85 8.82 26.59
C ARG A 3 -17.50 9.48 26.35
N TYR A 4 -16.42 8.70 26.38
CA TYR A 4 -15.10 9.18 25.97
C TYR A 4 -14.92 8.96 24.46
N HIS A 5 -14.87 10.04 23.69
CA HIS A 5 -14.28 10.05 22.34
C HIS A 5 -12.78 10.27 22.50
N VAL A 6 -12.00 9.19 22.63
CA VAL A 6 -10.53 9.29 22.70
C VAL A 6 -9.93 8.96 21.34
N LEU A 7 -9.75 10.03 20.55
CA LEU A 7 -8.54 10.34 19.77
C LEU A 7 -8.17 9.48 18.55
N SER A 8 -8.67 9.86 17.38
CA SER A 8 -7.91 9.69 16.11
C SER A 8 -6.59 10.48 16.09
N GLU A 9 -6.39 11.41 17.03
CA GLU A 9 -5.20 12.28 17.09
C GLU A 9 -4.02 11.66 17.88
N PHE A 10 -4.26 10.71 18.78
CA PHE A 10 -3.21 10.11 19.63
C PHE A 10 -2.39 9.05 18.89
N PHE A 11 -2.91 8.50 17.78
CA PHE A 11 -2.23 7.47 16.98
C PHE A 11 -1.21 8.07 15.99
N SER A 12 -1.22 9.39 15.77
CA SER A 12 -0.36 10.04 14.77
C SER A 12 1.12 10.17 15.20
N TRP A 13 1.45 9.96 16.47
CA TRP A 13 2.83 10.07 16.96
C TRP A 13 3.67 8.81 16.75
N PHE A 14 3.02 7.65 16.59
CA PHE A 14 3.65 6.36 16.32
C PHE A 14 3.27 5.87 14.92
N ASN A 15 3.61 6.66 13.88
CA ASN A 15 3.48 6.18 12.51
C ASN A 15 4.63 5.23 12.19
N VAL A 16 4.30 3.98 11.83
CA VAL A 16 5.28 3.05 11.24
C VAL A 16 5.74 3.64 9.91
N ALA A 17 7.05 3.59 9.65
CA ALA A 17 7.63 4.14 8.43
C ALA A 17 7.27 3.29 7.20
N GLY A 18 7.48 3.86 6.01
CA GLY A 18 7.25 3.19 4.73
C GLY A 18 5.97 3.66 4.03
N MET A 19 6.08 3.80 2.71
CA MET A 19 4.99 4.16 1.78
C MET A 19 4.91 3.22 0.58
N GLU A 20 5.64 2.12 0.57
CA GLU A 20 5.77 1.24 -0.58
C GLU A 20 6.01 -0.17 -0.08
N ALA A 21 5.21 -1.12 -0.54
CA ALA A 21 5.45 -2.55 -0.31
C ALA A 21 4.84 -3.41 -1.40
N VAL A 22 5.32 -4.64 -1.47
CA VAL A 22 4.72 -5.75 -2.20
C VAL A 22 4.52 -6.90 -1.22
N GLY A 23 3.38 -7.57 -1.33
CA GLY A 23 3.04 -8.69 -0.45
C GLY A 23 1.92 -9.55 -1.02
N ILE A 24 1.60 -10.61 -0.31
CA ILE A 24 0.50 -11.51 -0.64
C ILE A 24 -0.73 -11.09 0.16
N VAL A 25 -1.90 -11.07 -0.48
CA VAL A 25 -3.16 -10.85 0.21
C VAL A 25 -3.46 -12.05 1.12
N THR A 26 -3.51 -11.83 2.43
CA THR A 26 -3.79 -12.87 3.45
C THR A 26 -5.25 -12.91 3.86
N ALA A 27 -5.96 -11.79 3.78
CA ALA A 27 -7.39 -11.69 4.10
C ALA A 27 -8.06 -10.59 3.25
N VAL A 28 -9.37 -10.75 3.01
CA VAL A 28 -10.21 -9.76 2.33
C VAL A 28 -11.43 -9.44 3.18
N GLY A 29 -11.80 -8.15 3.23
CA GLY A 29 -13.00 -7.71 3.92
C GLY A 29 -14.29 -8.05 3.17
N SER A 30 -15.44 -7.84 3.81
CA SER A 30 -16.75 -8.00 3.16
C SER A 30 -16.98 -6.94 2.08
N GLY A 31 -17.06 -7.34 0.81
CA GLY A 31 -17.34 -6.46 -0.33
C GLY A 31 -16.56 -6.84 -1.59
N PRO A 32 -16.83 -6.19 -2.74
CA PRO A 32 -16.05 -6.41 -3.95
C PRO A 32 -14.66 -5.79 -3.79
N THR A 33 -13.62 -6.62 -3.79
CA THR A 33 -12.23 -6.19 -3.53
C THR A 33 -11.35 -6.16 -4.77
N GLY A 34 -11.76 -6.75 -5.89
CA GLY A 34 -10.92 -6.85 -7.10
C GLY A 34 -9.62 -7.64 -6.91
N THR A 35 -9.40 -8.15 -5.69
CA THR A 35 -8.27 -8.95 -5.23
C THR A 35 -8.80 -10.07 -4.34
N GLN A 36 -8.08 -11.18 -4.30
CA GLN A 36 -8.40 -12.37 -3.54
C GLN A 36 -7.19 -12.83 -2.72
N VAL A 37 -7.44 -13.68 -1.71
CA VAL A 37 -6.37 -14.30 -0.92
C VAL A 37 -5.43 -15.06 -1.84
N GLY A 38 -4.12 -14.85 -1.66
CA GLY A 38 -3.07 -15.42 -2.50
C GLY A 38 -2.57 -14.51 -3.62
N ASP A 39 -3.26 -13.41 -3.93
CA ASP A 39 -2.79 -12.46 -4.94
C ASP A 39 -1.50 -11.75 -4.49
N LEU A 40 -0.53 -11.66 -5.41
CA LEU A 40 0.65 -10.82 -5.25
C LEU A 40 0.31 -9.38 -5.67
N VAL A 41 0.35 -8.46 -4.71
CA VAL A 41 -0.03 -7.07 -4.91
C VAL A 41 1.03 -6.12 -4.40
N GLY A 42 1.08 -4.93 -4.99
CA GLY A 42 1.88 -3.81 -4.51
C GLY A 42 1.04 -2.58 -4.23
N TYR A 43 1.56 -1.67 -3.42
CA TYR A 43 0.95 -0.36 -3.19
C TYR A 43 2.02 0.73 -3.06
N VAL A 44 1.63 1.97 -3.35
CA VAL A 44 2.46 3.16 -3.16
C VAL A 44 1.64 4.29 -2.55
N GLY A 45 2.24 5.00 -1.58
CA GLY A 45 1.69 6.17 -0.92
C GLY A 45 0.94 5.84 0.37
N GLN A 46 -0.27 6.39 0.50
CA GLN A 46 -1.08 6.27 1.71
C GLN A 46 -2.00 5.03 1.67
N PRO A 47 -2.24 4.37 2.83
CA PRO A 47 -1.71 4.72 4.15
C PRO A 47 -0.23 4.33 4.36
N MET A 48 0.48 5.12 5.16
CA MET A 48 1.82 4.81 5.67
C MET A 48 1.83 3.48 6.45
N GLY A 49 3.00 2.88 6.61
CA GLY A 49 3.21 1.77 7.56
C GLY A 49 3.80 0.50 6.97
N SER A 50 4.37 0.55 5.76
CA SER A 50 4.83 -0.66 5.06
C SER A 50 6.00 -1.37 5.72
N TYR A 51 6.71 -0.74 6.66
CA TYR A 51 7.75 -1.40 7.44
C TYR A 51 7.13 -2.20 8.60
N ALA A 52 6.21 -3.08 8.24
CA ALA A 52 5.49 -4.01 9.11
C ALA A 52 5.34 -5.34 8.36
N GLU A 53 5.14 -6.43 9.10
CA GLU A 53 4.90 -7.75 8.50
C GLU A 53 3.54 -7.82 7.80
N GLU A 54 2.55 -7.11 8.34
CA GLU A 54 1.19 -7.04 7.79
C GLU A 54 0.65 -5.61 7.86
N GLN A 55 -0.16 -5.24 6.87
CA GLN A 55 -0.83 -3.95 6.82
C GLN A 55 -2.22 -4.09 6.22
N ILE A 56 -3.21 -3.42 6.83
CA ILE A 56 -4.56 -3.31 6.27
C ILE A 56 -4.57 -2.16 5.25
N LEU A 57 -4.97 -2.47 4.03
CA LEU A 57 -5.04 -1.53 2.91
C LEU A 57 -6.45 -1.45 2.32
N PRO A 58 -6.91 -0.26 1.90
CA PRO A 58 -8.06 -0.16 1.03
C PRO A 58 -7.82 -0.92 -0.27
N SER A 59 -8.79 -1.72 -0.72
CA SER A 59 -8.65 -2.54 -1.94
C SER A 59 -8.37 -1.73 -3.21
N ASN A 60 -8.81 -0.47 -3.26
CA ASN A 60 -8.54 0.44 -4.38
C ASN A 60 -7.13 1.08 -4.37
N ARG A 61 -6.28 0.73 -3.40
CA ARG A 61 -4.89 1.21 -3.29
C ARG A 61 -3.86 0.19 -3.72
N VAL A 62 -4.28 -1.06 -3.97
CA VAL A 62 -3.37 -2.13 -4.38
C VAL A 62 -3.46 -2.35 -5.89
N VAL A 63 -2.34 -2.75 -6.48
CA VAL A 63 -2.23 -3.14 -7.90
C VAL A 63 -1.63 -4.54 -8.00
N PRO A 64 -2.05 -5.36 -8.98
CA PRO A 64 -1.47 -6.67 -9.17
C PRO A 64 -0.02 -6.55 -9.67
N ILE A 65 0.85 -7.44 -9.17
CA ILE A 65 2.23 -7.55 -9.66
C ILE A 65 2.29 -8.65 -10.74
N PRO A 66 2.83 -8.37 -11.95
CA PRO A 66 3.00 -9.39 -12.98
C PRO A 66 3.88 -10.54 -12.48
N SER A 67 3.50 -11.78 -12.80
CA SER A 67 4.24 -12.99 -12.39
C SER A 67 5.66 -13.08 -12.96
N SER A 68 5.99 -12.26 -13.96
CA SER A 68 7.33 -12.16 -14.53
C SER A 68 8.31 -11.32 -13.70
N ILE A 69 7.84 -10.68 -12.62
CA ILE A 69 8.66 -9.81 -11.78
C ILE A 69 8.76 -10.40 -10.38
N GLU A 70 9.99 -10.64 -9.93
CA GLU A 70 10.25 -11.11 -8.58
C GLU A 70 9.75 -10.10 -7.52
N PRO A 71 9.13 -10.55 -6.41
CA PRO A 71 8.54 -9.66 -5.41
C PRO A 71 9.50 -8.60 -4.86
N ALA A 72 10.75 -8.98 -4.57
CA ALA A 72 11.77 -8.07 -4.07
C ALA A 72 12.14 -6.98 -5.10
N VAL A 73 12.15 -7.34 -6.39
CA VAL A 73 12.38 -6.38 -7.46
C VAL A 73 11.19 -5.43 -7.56
N ALA A 74 9.96 -5.96 -7.57
CA ALA A 74 8.74 -5.15 -7.60
C ALA A 74 8.69 -4.13 -6.44
N ALA A 75 8.94 -4.58 -5.20
CA ALA A 75 8.97 -3.71 -4.02
C ALA A 75 10.04 -2.60 -4.12
N SER A 76 11.13 -2.85 -4.83
CA SER A 76 12.21 -1.88 -4.99
C SER A 76 11.89 -0.79 -6.00
N ILE A 77 10.97 -1.00 -6.96
CA ILE A 77 10.81 -0.15 -8.15
C ILE A 77 9.47 0.58 -8.26
N LEU A 78 8.41 0.23 -7.53
CA LEU A 78 7.07 0.80 -7.76
C LEU A 78 7.04 2.34 -7.72
N LEU A 79 7.43 2.94 -6.60
CA LEU A 79 7.48 4.38 -6.39
C LEU A 79 8.50 5.04 -7.31
N LYS A 80 9.68 4.43 -7.51
CA LYS A 80 10.71 5.02 -8.38
C LYS A 80 10.28 5.03 -9.85
N GLY A 81 9.66 3.95 -10.31
CA GLY A 81 9.09 3.82 -11.63
C GLY A 81 7.95 4.82 -11.86
N MET A 82 7.04 4.97 -10.89
CA MET A 82 5.99 5.99 -10.91
C MET A 82 6.57 7.40 -11.01
N THR A 83 7.57 7.73 -10.18
CA THR A 83 8.24 9.04 -10.22
C THR A 83 8.93 9.27 -11.55
N ALA A 84 9.67 8.30 -12.08
CA ALA A 84 10.32 8.41 -13.39
C ALA A 84 9.29 8.60 -14.52
N GLN A 85 8.20 7.83 -14.52
CA GLN A 85 7.12 7.97 -15.49
C GLN A 85 6.46 9.35 -15.40
N PHE A 86 6.16 9.82 -14.20
CA PHE A 86 5.57 11.13 -13.96
C PHE A 86 6.47 12.24 -14.51
N LEU A 87 7.76 12.22 -14.17
CA LEU A 87 8.72 13.21 -14.64
C LEU A 87 8.89 13.21 -16.16
N LEU A 88 8.99 12.03 -16.78
CA LEU A 88 9.23 11.91 -18.23
C LEU A 88 7.99 12.17 -19.09
N ARG A 89 6.78 11.86 -18.59
CA ARG A 89 5.56 11.85 -19.41
C ARG A 89 4.47 12.81 -18.97
N SER A 90 4.57 13.34 -17.75
CA SER A 90 3.51 14.15 -17.15
C SER A 90 3.98 15.54 -16.72
N CYS A 91 5.30 15.77 -16.57
CA CYS A 91 5.85 17.06 -16.18
C CYS A 91 6.52 17.84 -17.32
N PHE A 92 6.91 17.17 -18.40
CA PHE A 92 7.60 17.77 -19.52
C PHE A 92 6.87 17.45 -20.83
N LYS A 93 6.87 18.39 -21.78
CA LYS A 93 6.24 18.26 -23.11
C LYS A 93 7.25 17.84 -24.15
#